data_AF-A0A224XWW0-F1
#
_entry.id   AF-A0A224XWW0-F1
#
_cell.length_a   1.000
_cell.length_b   1.000
_cell.length_c   1.000
_cell.angle_alpha   90.00
_cell.angle_beta   90.00
_cell.angle_gamma   90.00
#
_symmetry.space_group_name_H-M   'P 1'
#
loop_
_entity.id
_entity.type
_entity.pdbx_description
1 polymer ?
#
loop_
_entity_poly.entity_id
_entity_poly.type
_entity_poly.pdbx_seq_one_letter_code
_entity_poly.pdbx_strand_id
1 'polypeptide(L)'
;MGVLWSLNYILCWMNLHSNYLIVHQGPNSLLYSSRIPYIFSIIQISTQTLYLITLIPAGQHSPAVRFRPIGASTQIAGEHSPLFGIFSRFREDLDPNYLGVAQDGWGYLGKLFFCWVNPLMKKGSVCKLQSAEELFDLPLSLTTSYLSMKMVAALNPYPTVGSSTPQISLIRALHTCFWKEFYGIGFLKLLGDISGFCGPLLLH
;
A
#
# COMPACT_ATOMS: atom_id res chain seq x y z
N MET A 1 25.85 2.61 -3.83
CA MET A 1 25.27 2.85 -2.49
C MET A 1 24.48 1.65 -1.95
N GLY A 2 23.58 1.02 -2.73
CA GLY A 2 22.77 -0.11 -2.23
C GLY A 2 23.56 -1.36 -1.77
N VAL A 3 24.63 -1.75 -2.48
CA VAL A 3 25.41 -2.97 -2.16
C VAL A 3 26.17 -2.85 -0.83
N LEU A 4 26.76 -1.69 -0.55
CA LEU A 4 27.44 -1.44 0.73
C LEU A 4 26.45 -1.41 1.89
N TRP A 5 25.27 -0.83 1.66
CA TRP A 5 24.20 -0.83 2.64
C TRP A 5 23.66 -2.24 2.92
N SER A 6 23.44 -3.06 1.89
CA SER A 6 22.98 -4.44 2.07
C SER A 6 24.01 -5.31 2.80
N LEU A 7 25.31 -5.12 2.53
CA LEU A 7 26.37 -5.81 3.27
C LEU A 7 26.38 -5.39 4.74
N ASN A 8 26.21 -4.09 5.03
CA ASN A 8 26.10 -3.59 6.40
C ASN A 8 24.87 -4.17 7.12
N TYR A 9 23.72 -4.26 6.43
CA TYR A 9 22.51 -4.88 6.98
C TYR A 9 22.72 -6.37 7.34
N ILE A 10 23.39 -7.12 6.46
CA ILE A 10 23.74 -8.54 6.71
C ILE A 10 24.69 -8.64 7.91
N LEU A 11 25.70 -7.77 8.01
CA LEU A 11 26.62 -7.75 9.16
C LEU A 11 25.89 -7.41 10.47
N CYS A 12 24.93 -6.48 10.44
CA CYS A 12 24.09 -6.17 11.60
C CYS A 12 23.27 -7.40 12.03
N TRP A 13 22.68 -8.13 11.07
CA TRP A 13 21.94 -9.36 11.35
C TRP A 13 22.82 -10.46 11.94
N MET A 14 24.02 -10.66 11.39
CA MET A 14 25.01 -11.58 11.94
C MET A 14 25.45 -11.19 13.35
N ASN A 15 25.57 -9.88 13.62
CA ASN A 15 25.90 -9.35 14.94
C ASN A 15 24.79 -9.65 15.97
N LEU A 16 23.51 -9.46 15.61
CA LEU A 16 22.38 -9.86 16.46
C LEU A 16 22.37 -11.37 16.73
N HIS A 17 22.58 -12.18 15.70
CA HIS A 17 22.61 -13.63 15.83
C HIS A 17 23.75 -14.10 16.75
N SER A 18 24.94 -13.54 16.57
CA SER A 18 26.10 -13.83 17.42
C SER A 18 25.83 -13.41 18.86
N ASN A 19 25.29 -12.21 19.07
CA ASN A 19 24.95 -11.73 20.41
C ASN A 19 23.83 -12.55 21.06
N TYR A 20 22.87 -13.06 20.29
CA TYR A 20 21.83 -13.98 20.77
C TYR A 20 22.43 -15.30 21.27
N LEU A 21 23.35 -15.90 20.50
CA LEU A 21 24.03 -17.14 20.91
C LEU A 21 24.86 -16.93 22.18
N ILE A 22 25.55 -15.79 22.31
CA ILE A 22 26.34 -15.50 23.51
C ILE A 22 25.44 -15.30 24.75
N VAL A 23 24.23 -14.76 24.61
CA VAL A 23 23.28 -14.62 25.75
C VAL A 23 22.82 -16.01 26.21
N HIS A 24 22.62 -16.94 25.28
CA HIS A 24 21.97 -18.22 25.57
C HIS A 24 22.94 -19.38 25.83
N GLN A 25 24.16 -19.33 25.27
CA GLN A 25 25.13 -20.42 25.31
C GLN A 25 26.51 -19.99 25.86
N GLY A 26 26.71 -18.69 26.12
CA GLY A 26 28.00 -18.15 26.55
C GLY A 26 28.25 -18.29 28.06
N PRO A 27 29.53 -18.37 28.49
CA PRO A 27 29.88 -18.27 29.90
C PRO A 27 29.51 -16.88 30.45
N ASN A 28 29.05 -16.83 31.70
CA ASN A 28 28.62 -15.60 32.39
C ASN A 28 29.77 -14.60 32.55
N SER A 29 30.08 -13.85 31.50
CA SER A 29 31.03 -12.75 31.52
C SER A 29 30.32 -11.47 32.02
N LEU A 30 31.01 -10.69 32.86
CA LEU A 30 30.47 -9.50 33.53
C LEU A 30 29.84 -8.48 32.56
N LEU A 31 30.39 -8.33 31.35
CA LEU A 31 29.85 -7.44 30.30
C LEU A 31 28.52 -7.94 29.69
N TYR A 32 28.29 -9.25 29.69
CA TYR A 32 27.13 -9.87 29.06
C TYR A 32 25.98 -10.15 30.03
N SER A 33 26.26 -10.04 31.33
CA SER A 33 25.27 -10.13 32.41
C SER A 33 24.16 -9.09 32.28
N SER A 34 24.43 -7.92 31.71
CA SER A 34 23.47 -6.81 31.62
C SER A 34 22.59 -6.83 30.36
N ARG A 35 22.75 -7.78 29.43
CA ARG A 35 21.99 -7.88 28.15
C ARG A 35 22.04 -6.64 27.22
N ILE A 36 22.77 -5.59 27.60
CA ILE A 36 22.96 -4.33 26.85
C ILE A 36 23.41 -4.54 25.39
N PRO A 37 24.44 -5.37 25.08
CA PRO A 37 24.91 -5.53 23.70
C PRO A 37 23.85 -6.17 22.78
N TYR A 38 23.00 -7.04 23.33
CA TYR A 38 21.88 -7.64 22.62
C TYR A 38 20.82 -6.59 22.28
N ILE A 39 20.45 -5.74 23.23
CA ILE A 39 19.48 -4.65 23.03
C ILE A 39 19.99 -3.65 21.98
N PHE A 40 21.26 -3.26 22.05
CA PHE A 40 21.87 -2.36 21.07
C PHE A 40 21.82 -2.94 19.64
N SER A 41 22.08 -4.24 19.49
CA SER A 41 21.99 -4.94 18.20
C SER A 41 20.57 -4.94 17.61
N ILE A 42 19.55 -5.07 18.46
CA ILE A 42 18.13 -4.97 18.06
C ILE A 42 17.81 -3.56 17.55
N ILE A 43 18.23 -2.53 18.29
CA ILE A 43 18.00 -1.12 17.91
C ILE A 43 18.70 -0.80 16.57
N GLN A 44 19.90 -1.32 16.37
CA GLN A 44 20.65 -1.13 15.14
C GLN A 44 19.92 -1.74 13.92
N ILE A 45 19.42 -2.98 14.04
CA ILE A 45 18.64 -3.63 12.96
C ILE A 45 17.29 -2.94 12.73
N SER A 46 16.60 -2.52 13.79
CA SER A 46 15.33 -1.82 13.65
C SER A 46 15.51 -0.50 12.90
N THR A 47 16.56 0.25 13.23
CA THR A 47 16.92 1.50 12.54
C THR A 47 17.27 1.26 11.07
N GLN A 48 18.03 0.20 10.75
CA GLN A 48 18.34 -0.14 9.36
C GLN A 48 17.09 -0.61 8.59
N THR A 49 16.20 -1.37 9.23
CA THR A 49 14.92 -1.77 8.64
C THR A 49 14.05 -0.53 8.34
N LEU A 50 13.99 0.43 9.26
CA LEU A 50 13.30 1.71 9.04
C LEU A 50 13.96 2.52 7.93
N TYR A 51 15.29 2.53 7.84
CA TYR A 51 16.01 3.15 6.74
C TYR A 51 15.67 2.51 5.38
N LEU A 52 15.57 1.17 5.30
CA LEU A 52 15.13 0.48 4.09
C LEU A 52 13.71 0.91 3.68
N ILE A 53 12.78 0.94 4.63
CA ILE A 53 11.39 1.34 4.40
C ILE A 53 11.31 2.81 3.93
N THR A 54 12.19 3.68 4.44
CA THR A 54 12.27 5.10 4.07
C THR A 54 13.08 5.38 2.81
N LEU A 55 13.78 4.38 2.25
CA LEU A 55 14.55 4.51 0.99
C LEU A 55 13.77 4.02 -0.24
N ILE A 56 12.82 3.10 -0.06
CA ILE A 56 11.81 2.73 -1.07
C ILE A 56 11.02 3.93 -1.66
N PRO A 57 10.74 5.05 -0.95
CA PRO A 57 10.04 6.22 -1.47
C PRO A 57 10.91 7.20 -2.28
N ALA A 58 12.25 7.12 -2.21
CA ALA A 58 13.11 8.12 -2.87
C ALA A 58 13.11 8.00 -4.42
N GLY A 59 12.54 6.92 -4.96
CA GLY A 59 12.58 6.62 -6.40
C GLY A 59 11.46 7.22 -7.24
N GLN A 60 10.40 7.78 -6.65
CA GLN A 60 9.30 8.35 -7.44
C GLN A 60 9.00 9.77 -6.96
N HIS A 61 9.69 10.73 -7.59
CA HIS A 61 9.24 12.11 -7.68
C HIS A 61 7.72 12.13 -7.84
N SER A 62 7.05 13.04 -7.13
CA SER A 62 5.66 13.40 -7.37
C SER A 62 5.35 13.24 -8.85
N PRO A 63 4.35 12.44 -9.25
CA PRO A 63 3.90 12.53 -10.62
C PRO A 63 3.36 13.95 -10.72
N ALA A 64 4.15 14.84 -11.33
CA ALA A 64 3.58 15.88 -12.15
C ALA A 64 2.56 15.12 -12.99
N VAL A 65 1.27 15.41 -12.73
CA VAL A 65 0.10 14.87 -13.44
C VAL A 65 0.52 14.62 -14.87
N ARG A 66 0.85 13.36 -15.18
CA ARG A 66 1.54 13.05 -16.43
C ARG A 66 0.43 13.01 -17.45
N PHE A 67 0.11 14.18 -17.99
CA PHE A 67 -0.60 14.32 -19.24
C PHE A 67 0.03 13.33 -20.21
N ARG A 68 -0.71 12.27 -20.52
CA ARG A 68 -0.35 11.33 -21.57
C ARG A 68 -1.14 11.80 -22.78
N PRO A 69 -0.59 12.69 -23.63
CA PRO A 69 -1.26 13.00 -24.88
C PRO A 69 -1.26 11.73 -25.72
N ILE A 70 -2.40 11.04 -25.77
CA ILE A 70 -2.65 9.98 -26.75
C ILE A 70 -2.92 10.70 -28.07
N GLY A 71 -1.87 11.25 -28.66
CA GLY A 71 -1.89 11.88 -29.99
C GLY A 71 -0.88 11.28 -30.96
N ALA A 72 0.00 10.36 -30.51
CA ALA A 72 1.17 9.95 -31.28
C ALA A 72 1.21 8.46 -31.70
N SER A 73 0.15 7.67 -31.47
CA SER A 73 0.19 6.22 -31.80
C SER A 73 -0.99 5.70 -32.63
N THR A 74 -1.81 6.56 -33.24
CA THR A 74 -2.95 6.13 -34.07
C THR A 74 -2.71 6.31 -35.57
N GLN A 75 -1.47 6.17 -36.06
CA GLN A 75 -1.20 6.20 -37.50
C GLN A 75 -1.09 4.82 -38.18
N ILE A 76 -1.29 3.70 -37.45
CA ILE A 76 -1.18 2.37 -38.07
C ILE A 76 -2.26 1.44 -37.53
N ALA A 77 -3.48 1.58 -38.02
CA ALA A 77 -4.41 0.45 -38.24
C ALA A 77 -5.76 0.97 -38.75
N GLY A 78 -6.06 0.66 -40.01
CA GLY A 78 -7.37 0.18 -40.43
C GLY A 78 -8.56 1.10 -40.23
N GLU A 79 -8.94 1.72 -41.34
CA GLU A 79 -10.27 2.25 -41.63
C GLU A 79 -11.37 1.38 -40.99
N HIS A 80 -12.31 2.05 -40.29
CA HIS A 80 -13.68 1.67 -39.94
C HIS A 80 -14.00 2.07 -38.48
N SER A 81 -14.67 3.22 -38.37
CA SER A 81 -15.39 3.77 -37.19
C SER A 81 -14.61 4.73 -36.26
N PRO A 82 -14.40 6.00 -36.65
CA PRO A 82 -13.77 7.00 -35.79
C PRO A 82 -14.72 7.75 -34.83
N LEU A 83 -16.04 7.52 -34.88
CA LEU A 83 -16.99 8.44 -34.22
C LEU A 83 -17.45 8.05 -32.80
N PHE A 84 -17.26 6.81 -32.35
CA PHE A 84 -17.74 6.38 -31.02
C PHE A 84 -16.70 6.43 -29.89
N GLY A 85 -15.40 6.57 -30.21
CA GLY A 85 -14.34 6.60 -29.19
C GLY A 85 -13.94 8.00 -28.70
N ILE A 86 -14.34 9.06 -29.41
CA ILE A 86 -13.85 10.43 -29.20
C ILE A 86 -14.80 11.26 -28.30
N PHE A 87 -16.09 10.93 -28.28
CA PHE A 87 -17.11 11.86 -27.74
C PHE A 87 -17.39 11.78 -26.24
N SER A 88 -16.84 10.82 -25.48
CA SER A 88 -17.16 10.69 -24.04
C SER A 88 -15.98 10.75 -23.07
N ARG A 89 -14.74 11.01 -23.53
CA ARG A 89 -13.55 10.86 -22.65
C ARG A 89 -12.55 12.01 -22.66
N PHE A 90 -12.84 13.14 -23.28
CA PHE A 90 -11.88 14.24 -23.38
C PHE A 90 -12.50 15.61 -23.06
N ARG A 91 -12.81 15.82 -21.77
CA ARG A 91 -12.90 17.19 -21.24
C ARG A 91 -12.36 17.36 -19.83
N GLU A 92 -12.32 16.31 -19.01
CA GLU A 92 -11.69 16.35 -17.68
C GLU A 92 -10.17 16.50 -17.74
N ASP A 93 -9.50 15.85 -18.71
CA ASP A 93 -8.05 16.00 -18.88
C ASP A 93 -7.63 17.45 -19.19
N LEU A 94 -8.53 18.30 -19.72
CA LEU A 94 -8.22 19.69 -20.04
C LEU A 94 -8.40 20.66 -18.86
N ASP A 95 -9.00 20.24 -17.74
CA ASP A 95 -9.17 21.12 -16.59
C ASP A 95 -7.86 21.24 -15.79
N PRO A 96 -7.26 22.43 -15.66
CA PRO A 96 -6.08 22.63 -14.83
C PRO A 96 -6.31 22.28 -13.35
N ASN A 97 -7.56 22.14 -12.90
CA ASN A 97 -7.91 21.75 -11.54
C ASN A 97 -8.29 20.26 -11.39
N TYR A 98 -8.11 19.44 -12.42
CA TYR A 98 -8.35 17.99 -12.35
C TYR A 98 -7.36 17.31 -11.40
N LEU A 99 -7.89 16.54 -10.45
CA LEU A 99 -7.10 15.90 -9.37
C LEU A 99 -6.59 14.51 -9.75
N GLY A 100 -7.16 13.87 -10.77
CA GLY A 100 -6.82 12.49 -11.14
C GLY A 100 -7.50 11.43 -10.27
N VAL A 101 -7.00 10.21 -10.37
CA VAL A 101 -7.46 9.06 -9.58
C VAL A 101 -6.88 9.11 -8.17
N ALA A 102 -7.70 8.82 -7.16
CA ALA A 102 -7.28 8.85 -5.76
C ALA A 102 -6.08 7.92 -5.52
N GLN A 103 -5.09 8.42 -4.76
CA GLN A 103 -3.88 7.69 -4.34
C GLN A 103 -2.94 7.24 -5.49
N ASP A 104 -3.26 7.55 -6.74
CA ASP A 104 -2.45 7.10 -7.87
C ASP A 104 -1.11 7.85 -7.94
N GLY A 105 -0.04 7.13 -8.27
CA GLY A 105 1.32 7.68 -8.32
C GLY A 105 1.97 8.06 -6.97
N TRP A 106 1.31 7.83 -5.83
CA TRP A 106 1.90 8.04 -4.50
C TRP A 106 2.55 6.76 -3.93
N GLY A 107 3.70 6.90 -3.27
CA GLY A 107 4.36 5.80 -2.57
C GLY A 107 3.60 5.32 -1.32
N TYR A 108 3.94 4.13 -0.80
CA TYR A 108 3.26 3.54 0.37
C TYR A 108 3.23 4.43 1.61
N LEU A 109 4.32 5.14 1.92
CA LEU A 109 4.36 6.09 3.04
C LEU A 109 3.49 7.33 2.77
N GLY A 110 3.46 7.83 1.55
CA GLY A 110 2.57 8.93 1.17
C GLY A 110 1.08 8.53 1.26
N LYS A 111 0.77 7.26 1.01
CA LYS A 111 -0.55 6.68 1.25
C LYS A 111 -0.86 6.56 2.75
N LEU A 112 0.11 6.07 3.55
CA LEU A 112 -0.02 5.89 4.99
C LEU A 112 -0.22 7.22 5.75
N PHE A 113 0.56 8.25 5.41
CA PHE A 113 0.49 9.58 6.03
C PHE A 113 -0.50 10.52 5.33
N PHE A 114 -1.33 10.01 4.42
CA PHE A 114 -2.35 10.78 3.71
C PHE A 114 -1.82 12.01 2.93
N CYS A 115 -0.55 12.00 2.52
CA CYS A 115 0.03 13.12 1.77
C CYS A 115 -0.68 13.38 0.43
N TRP A 116 -1.30 12.35 -0.14
CA TRP A 116 -2.11 12.45 -1.37
C TRP A 116 -3.36 13.32 -1.22
N VAL A 117 -3.83 13.58 0.01
CA VAL A 117 -5.01 14.41 0.28
C VAL A 117 -4.68 15.91 0.24
N ASN A 118 -3.40 16.28 0.35
CA ASN A 118 -2.94 17.68 0.34
C ASN A 118 -3.45 18.52 -0.86
N PRO A 119 -3.37 18.08 -2.13
CA PRO A 119 -3.91 18.84 -3.25
C PRO A 119 -5.43 19.03 -3.17
N LEU A 120 -6.17 18.04 -2.66
CA LEU A 120 -7.62 18.16 -2.43
C LEU A 120 -7.93 19.18 -1.35
N MET A 121 -7.19 19.17 -0.22
CA MET A 121 -7.33 20.16 0.83
C MET A 121 -7.01 21.57 0.31
N LYS A 122 -5.98 21.71 -0.52
CA LYS A 122 -5.63 22.98 -1.15
C LYS A 122 -6.74 23.47 -2.09
N LYS A 123 -7.32 22.58 -2.91
CA LYS A 123 -8.46 22.91 -3.78
C LYS A 123 -9.70 23.33 -2.98
N GLY A 124 -9.99 22.62 -1.88
CA GLY A 124 -11.07 22.96 -0.95
C GLY A 124 -10.86 24.31 -0.26
N SER A 125 -9.62 24.63 0.14
CA SER A 125 -9.31 25.92 0.77
C SER A 125 -9.56 27.13 -0.14
N VAL A 126 -9.52 26.93 -1.47
CA VAL A 126 -9.82 27.97 -2.47
C VAL A 126 -11.30 27.93 -2.90
N CYS A 127 -12.14 27.15 -2.22
CA CYS A 127 -13.58 26.99 -2.53
C CYS A 127 -13.85 26.54 -3.98
N LYS A 128 -12.93 25.77 -4.57
CA LYS A 128 -13.05 25.20 -5.92
C LYS A 128 -13.63 23.78 -5.92
N LEU A 129 -14.40 23.43 -4.88
CA LEU A 129 -15.09 22.15 -4.73
C LEU A 129 -16.59 22.42 -4.63
N GLN A 130 -17.23 22.62 -5.78
CA GLN A 130 -18.66 22.91 -5.92
C GLN A 130 -19.47 21.67 -6.33
N SER A 131 -18.85 20.70 -7.01
CA SER A 131 -19.50 19.47 -7.48
C SER A 131 -18.67 18.22 -7.15
N ALA A 132 -19.32 17.05 -7.18
CA ALA A 132 -18.66 15.75 -6.98
C ALA A 132 -17.65 15.40 -8.08
N GLU A 133 -17.81 15.96 -9.28
CA GLU A 133 -16.90 15.79 -10.43
C GLU A 133 -15.52 16.44 -10.20
N GLU A 134 -15.41 17.34 -9.23
CA GLU A 134 -14.17 18.05 -8.92
C GLU A 134 -13.30 17.32 -7.88
N LEU A 135 -13.78 16.19 -7.36
CA LEU A 135 -13.07 15.32 -6.43
C LEU A 135 -12.11 14.37 -7.18
N PHE A 136 -11.41 13.53 -6.43
CA PHE A 136 -10.64 12.46 -7.03
C PHE A 136 -11.54 11.39 -7.64
N ASP A 137 -11.09 10.82 -8.75
CA ASP A 137 -11.74 9.65 -9.32
C ASP A 137 -11.53 8.41 -8.45
N LEU A 138 -12.56 7.55 -8.44
CA LEU A 138 -12.53 6.30 -7.71
C LEU A 138 -11.52 5.33 -8.35
N PRO A 139 -10.58 4.75 -7.58
CA PRO A 139 -9.65 3.78 -8.13
C PRO A 139 -10.38 2.51 -8.57
N LEU A 140 -9.86 1.85 -9.62
CA LEU A 140 -10.45 0.66 -10.23
C LEU A 140 -10.71 -0.47 -9.20
N SER A 141 -9.87 -0.56 -8.17
CA SER A 141 -9.99 -1.56 -7.10
C SER A 141 -11.25 -1.42 -6.25
N LEU A 142 -11.83 -0.21 -6.18
CA LEU A 142 -13.05 0.10 -5.43
C LEU A 142 -14.28 0.22 -6.34
N THR A 143 -14.13 0.09 -7.65
CA THR A 143 -15.25 0.17 -8.58
C THR A 143 -16.19 -1.03 -8.44
N THR A 144 -17.50 -0.77 -8.50
CA THR A 144 -18.55 -1.80 -8.39
C THR A 144 -18.43 -2.92 -9.41
N SER A 145 -17.99 -2.61 -10.63
CA SER A 145 -17.78 -3.61 -11.70
C SER A 145 -16.69 -4.61 -11.33
N TYR A 146 -15.54 -4.13 -10.87
CA TYR A 146 -14.43 -4.96 -10.41
C TYR A 146 -14.82 -5.81 -9.20
N LEU A 147 -15.54 -5.21 -8.24
CA LEU A 147 -16.02 -5.89 -7.04
C LEU A 147 -16.99 -7.03 -7.37
N SER A 148 -17.92 -6.77 -8.30
CA SER A 148 -18.88 -7.76 -8.78
C SER A 148 -18.18 -8.93 -9.46
N MET A 149 -17.21 -8.66 -10.35
CA MET A 149 -16.42 -9.72 -10.99
C MET A 149 -15.64 -10.55 -9.96
N LYS A 150 -14.97 -9.92 -8.99
CA LYS A 150 -14.24 -10.62 -7.92
C LYS A 150 -15.17 -11.52 -7.10
N MET A 151 -16.39 -11.04 -6.79
CA MET A 151 -17.40 -11.79 -6.05
C MET A 151 -17.97 -12.96 -6.85
N VAL A 152 -18.28 -12.76 -8.14
CA VAL A 152 -18.75 -13.83 -9.03
C VAL A 152 -17.69 -14.91 -9.20
N ALA A 153 -16.42 -14.54 -9.35
CA ALA A 153 -15.31 -15.47 -9.43
C ALA A 153 -15.13 -16.29 -8.14
N ALA A 154 -15.35 -15.69 -6.97
CA ALA A 154 -15.30 -16.40 -5.69
C ALA A 154 -16.52 -17.31 -5.45
N LEU A 155 -17.68 -16.98 -6.04
CA LEU A 155 -18.88 -17.80 -5.96
C LEU A 155 -18.80 -19.01 -6.91
N ASN A 156 -18.21 -18.84 -8.10
CA ASN A 156 -18.10 -19.89 -9.13
C ASN A 156 -16.64 -20.06 -9.59
N PRO A 157 -15.78 -20.68 -8.76
CA PRO A 157 -14.35 -20.84 -9.08
C PRO A 157 -14.08 -21.79 -10.26
N TYR A 158 -15.04 -22.66 -10.61
CA TYR A 158 -14.98 -23.51 -11.80
C TYR A 158 -16.27 -23.32 -12.61
N PRO A 159 -16.23 -22.61 -13.75
CA PRO A 159 -17.39 -22.50 -14.63
C PRO A 159 -17.57 -23.84 -15.37
N THR A 160 -18.21 -24.81 -14.73
CA THR A 160 -18.65 -26.04 -15.40
C THR A 160 -19.75 -25.67 -16.39
N VAL A 161 -19.46 -25.79 -17.69
CA VAL A 161 -20.49 -25.71 -18.74
C VAL A 161 -21.44 -26.89 -18.56
N GLY A 162 -22.58 -26.66 -17.91
CA GLY A 162 -23.68 -27.64 -17.82
C GLY A 162 -23.95 -28.29 -16.47
N SER A 163 -23.32 -27.88 -15.35
CA SER A 163 -23.71 -28.38 -14.02
C SER A 163 -24.40 -27.30 -13.19
N SER A 164 -25.35 -27.72 -12.35
CA SER A 164 -25.91 -26.91 -11.27
C SER A 164 -24.79 -26.24 -10.47
N THR A 165 -24.92 -24.93 -10.23
CA THR A 165 -23.95 -24.14 -9.45
C THR A 165 -23.69 -24.86 -8.12
N PRO A 166 -22.44 -25.23 -7.78
CA PRO A 166 -22.16 -25.77 -6.47
C PRO A 166 -22.62 -24.74 -5.43
N GLN A 167 -23.41 -25.17 -4.45
CA GLN A 167 -23.90 -24.29 -3.39
C GLN A 167 -22.76 -23.91 -2.45
N ILE A 168 -21.92 -22.99 -2.89
CA ILE A 168 -20.91 -22.37 -2.04
C ILE A 168 -21.63 -21.38 -1.14
N SER A 169 -21.39 -21.49 0.17
CA SER A 169 -21.89 -20.54 1.15
C SER A 169 -21.42 -19.13 0.80
N LEU A 170 -22.35 -18.18 0.75
CA LEU A 170 -22.09 -16.75 0.49
C LEU A 170 -20.98 -16.20 1.41
N ILE A 171 -20.99 -16.62 2.68
CA ILE A 171 -20.03 -16.19 3.69
C ILE A 171 -18.61 -16.63 3.29
N ARG A 172 -18.47 -17.84 2.74
CA ARG A 172 -17.20 -18.37 2.27
C ARG A 172 -16.67 -17.58 1.07
N ALA A 173 -17.54 -17.23 0.12
CA ALA A 173 -17.16 -16.41 -1.03
C ALA A 173 -16.75 -14.98 -0.59
N LEU A 174 -17.54 -14.36 0.31
CA LEU A 174 -17.26 -13.04 0.85
C LEU A 174 -15.91 -13.00 1.59
N HIS A 175 -15.67 -13.99 2.46
CA HIS A 175 -14.42 -14.11 3.19
C HIS A 175 -13.23 -14.27 2.23
N THR A 176 -13.34 -15.14 1.23
CA THR A 176 -12.28 -15.34 0.23
C THR A 176 -11.94 -14.05 -0.53
N CYS A 177 -12.95 -13.19 -0.79
CA CYS A 177 -12.74 -11.90 -1.45
C CYS A 177 -12.06 -10.86 -0.56
N PHE A 178 -12.47 -10.73 0.70
CA PHE A 178 -12.17 -9.53 1.51
C PHE A 178 -11.37 -9.79 2.80
N TRP A 179 -10.95 -11.02 3.05
CA TRP A 179 -10.27 -11.34 4.31
C TRP A 179 -9.01 -10.50 4.54
N LYS A 180 -8.24 -10.15 3.50
CA LYS A 180 -6.99 -9.41 3.67
C LYS A 180 -7.24 -8.03 4.27
N GLU A 181 -8.24 -7.33 3.74
CA GLU A 181 -8.61 -5.98 4.16
C GLU A 181 -9.23 -5.99 5.57
N PHE A 182 -10.16 -6.92 5.84
CA PHE A 182 -10.83 -7.00 7.15
C PHE A 182 -9.89 -7.44 8.28
N TYR A 183 -9.10 -8.50 8.08
CA TYR A 183 -8.21 -9.01 9.12
C TYR A 183 -7.02 -8.07 9.36
N GLY A 184 -6.57 -7.32 8.35
CA GLY A 184 -5.54 -6.29 8.52
C GLY A 184 -5.97 -5.22 9.51
N ILE A 185 -7.20 -4.72 9.41
CA ILE A 185 -7.76 -3.74 10.35
C ILE A 185 -7.89 -4.35 11.76
N GLY A 186 -8.38 -5.59 11.85
CA GLY A 186 -8.48 -6.30 13.13
C GLY A 186 -7.15 -6.48 13.84
N PHE A 187 -6.08 -6.81 13.09
CA PHE A 187 -4.73 -6.93 13.62
C PHE A 187 -4.18 -5.58 14.11
N LEU A 188 -4.37 -4.50 13.35
CA LEU A 188 -3.96 -3.16 13.78
C LEU A 188 -4.70 -2.72 15.05
N LYS A 189 -5.99 -3.06 15.16
CA LYS A 189 -6.79 -2.79 16.34
C LYS A 189 -6.25 -3.54 17.57
N LEU A 190 -5.95 -4.83 17.42
CA LEU A 190 -5.33 -5.66 18.46
C LEU A 190 -4.01 -5.07 18.96
N LEU A 191 -3.13 -4.63 18.05
CA LEU A 191 -1.87 -3.99 18.42
C LEU A 191 -2.09 -2.69 19.20
N GLY A 192 -3.08 -1.89 18.80
CA GLY A 192 -3.47 -0.69 19.52
C GLY A 192 -3.94 -1.00 20.94
N ASP A 193 -4.73 -2.04 21.12
CA ASP A 193 -5.24 -2.45 22.44
C ASP A 193 -4.11 -2.99 23.33
N ILE A 194 -3.18 -3.80 22.80
CA ILE A 194 -1.99 -4.26 23.53
C ILE A 194 -1.11 -3.07 23.95
N SER A 195 -0.86 -2.12 23.04
CA SER A 195 -0.08 -0.92 23.35
C SER A 195 -0.75 -0.07 24.42
N GLY A 196 -2.08 0.00 24.42
CA GLY A 196 -2.86 0.69 25.45
C GLY A 196 -2.67 0.06 26.84
N PHE A 197 -2.66 -1.27 26.93
CA PHE A 197 -2.38 -1.99 28.18
C PHE A 197 -0.93 -1.86 28.64
N CYS A 198 0.02 -1.66 27.73
CA CYS A 198 1.41 -1.39 28.09
C CYS A 198 1.62 0.02 28.69
N GLY A 199 0.72 0.97 28.46
CA GLY A 199 0.85 2.33 29.00
C GLY A 199 0.96 2.38 30.54
N PRO A 200 -0.02 1.83 31.28
CA PRO A 200 0.05 1.73 32.74
C PRO A 200 1.22 0.89 33.26
N LEU A 201 1.63 -0.14 32.52
CA LEU A 201 2.73 -1.04 32.90
C LEU A 201 4.12 -0.39 32.76
N LEU A 202 4.26 0.63 31.90
CA LEU A 202 5.49 1.40 31.74
C LEU A 202 5.59 2.57 32.73
N LEU A 203 4.46 3.01 33.30
CA LEU A 203 4.41 4.12 34.26
C LEU A 203 4.69 3.68 35.72
N HIS A 204 4.82 2.36 35.96
CA HIS A 204 5.04 1.75 37.27
C HIS A 204 6.42 1.10 37.33
#